data_AF-A0A2M8GE91-F1
#
_entry.id   AF-A0A2M8GE91-F1
#
_cell.length_a   1.000
_cell.length_b   1.000
_cell.length_c   1.000
_cell.angle_alpha   90.00
_cell.angle_beta   90.00
_cell.angle_gamma   90.00
#
_symmetry.space_group_name_H-M   'P 1'
#
loop_
_entity.id
_entity.type
_entity.pdbx_description
1 polymer ?
#
loop_
_entity_poly.entity_id
_entity_poly.type
_entity_poly.pdbx_seq_one_letter_code
_entity_poly.pdbx_strand_id
1 'polypeptide(L)'
;VTMLEMMRKHARNWLMKIILGIIIIVFIFYFGTIGGERKAETMATIDGKAIAIVDFQREYQNLIDLYRQQYGDRMTDDLLKGLNLKHEVFDNLINQAIILHKANELKLDVTAEEVRTSILSFPAFQRNGAFDDRIYRQMLRSNKMTPEEFEDRQKRVLTIAKVENLILDAVKVSDQ
;
A
#
# COMPACT_ATOMS: atom_id res chain seq x y z
N VAL A 1 -17.39 -0.71 -65.31
CA VAL A 1 -17.28 -1.08 -63.88
C VAL A 1 -16.68 0.11 -63.16
N THR A 2 -17.50 0.75 -62.34
CA THR A 2 -17.52 2.20 -62.09
C THR A 2 -16.62 2.66 -60.94
N MET A 3 -16.00 3.83 -61.09
CA MET A 3 -15.24 4.58 -60.07
C MET A 3 -15.96 4.72 -58.70
N LEU A 4 -17.29 4.62 -58.69
CA LEU A 4 -18.13 4.57 -57.48
C LEU A 4 -17.79 3.39 -56.53
N GLU A 5 -17.26 2.29 -57.04
CA GLU A 5 -16.92 1.11 -56.25
C GLU A 5 -15.58 1.26 -55.51
N MET A 6 -14.65 2.05 -56.07
CA MET A 6 -13.36 2.36 -55.45
C MET A 6 -13.49 3.37 -54.30
N MET A 7 -14.42 4.34 -54.40
CA MET A 7 -14.75 5.25 -53.30
C MET A 7 -15.40 4.53 -52.12
N ARG A 8 -16.31 3.58 -52.36
CA ARG A 8 -16.99 2.82 -51.30
C ARG A 8 -16.03 1.92 -50.52
N LYS A 9 -14.99 1.39 -51.18
CA LYS A 9 -13.97 0.53 -50.58
C LYS A 9 -13.03 1.30 -49.63
N HIS A 10 -12.68 2.54 -49.98
CA HIS A 10 -11.85 3.42 -49.13
C HIS A 10 -12.64 4.08 -47.99
N ALA A 11 -13.90 4.45 -48.25
CA ALA A 11 -14.80 5.00 -47.23
C ALA A 11 -15.02 4.01 -46.08
N ARG A 12 -15.13 2.70 -46.38
CA ARG A 12 -15.24 1.65 -45.35
C ARG A 12 -13.99 1.58 -44.46
N ASN A 13 -12.80 1.73 -45.03
CA ASN A 13 -11.55 1.69 -44.26
C ASN A 13 -11.36 2.94 -43.38
N TRP A 14 -11.78 4.10 -43.86
CA TRP A 14 -11.77 5.34 -43.07
C TRP A 14 -12.83 5.35 -41.97
N LEU A 15 -14.05 4.88 -42.27
CA LEU A 15 -15.13 4.73 -41.30
C LEU A 15 -14.74 3.78 -40.15
N MET A 16 -14.05 2.68 -40.45
CA MET A 16 -13.56 1.75 -39.42
C MET A 16 -12.50 2.39 -38.50
N LYS A 17 -11.64 3.27 -39.03
CA LYS A 17 -10.66 4.01 -38.21
C LYS A 17 -11.34 5.02 -37.28
N ILE A 18 -12.40 5.68 -37.75
CA ILE A 18 -13.19 6.62 -36.94
C ILE A 18 -13.87 5.87 -35.79
N ILE A 19 -14.54 4.75 -36.07
CA ILE A 19 -15.22 3.94 -35.06
C ILE A 19 -14.20 3.41 -34.03
N LEU A 20 -13.04 2.92 -34.48
CA LEU A 20 -11.97 2.46 -33.59
C LEU A 20 -11.44 3.60 -32.70
N GLY A 21 -11.25 4.80 -33.25
CA GLY A 21 -10.85 5.99 -32.50
C GLY A 21 -11.85 6.37 -31.41
N ILE A 22 -13.16 6.33 -31.73
CA ILE A 22 -14.21 6.58 -30.74
C ILE A 22 -14.18 5.54 -29.63
N ILE A 23 -14.02 4.26 -29.96
CA ILE A 23 -13.91 3.18 -28.96
C ILE A 23 -12.71 3.43 -28.04
N ILE A 24 -11.54 3.76 -28.59
CA ILE A 24 -10.33 4.06 -27.79
C ILE A 24 -10.58 5.25 -26.85
N ILE A 25 -11.23 6.32 -27.32
CA ILE A 25 -11.58 7.48 -26.49
C ILE A 25 -12.51 7.07 -25.36
N VAL A 26 -13.57 6.31 -25.64
CA VAL A 26 -14.49 5.80 -24.61
C VAL A 26 -13.74 4.91 -23.61
N PHE A 27 -12.81 4.05 -24.06
CA PHE A 27 -11.99 3.24 -23.16
C PHE A 27 -11.07 4.10 -22.28
N ILE A 28 -10.45 5.16 -22.82
CA ILE A 28 -9.62 6.08 -22.03
C ILE A 28 -10.47 6.83 -20.99
N PHE A 29 -11.68 7.29 -21.33
CA PHE A 29 -12.55 7.97 -20.36
C PHE A 29 -13.20 7.01 -19.36
N TYR A 30 -13.54 5.78 -19.79
CA TYR A 30 -14.17 4.78 -18.92
C TYR A 30 -13.15 4.11 -17.99
N PHE A 31 -11.96 3.74 -18.47
CA PHE A 31 -10.91 3.12 -17.66
C PHE A 31 -9.92 4.12 -17.05
N GLY A 32 -9.66 5.26 -17.69
CA GLY A 32 -8.80 6.31 -17.14
C GLY A 32 -9.42 7.03 -15.93
N THR A 33 -10.74 6.91 -15.73
CA THR A 33 -11.43 7.38 -14.51
C THR A 33 -11.58 6.31 -13.43
N ILE A 34 -11.25 5.05 -13.71
CA ILE A 34 -11.22 3.97 -12.70
C ILE A 34 -9.96 4.05 -11.81
N GLY A 35 -9.02 4.94 -12.13
CA GLY A 35 -8.00 5.44 -11.20
C GLY A 35 -8.47 6.60 -10.33
N GLY A 36 -9.79 6.86 -10.28
CA GLY A 36 -10.37 7.88 -9.43
C GLY A 36 -9.97 7.64 -7.99
N GLU A 37 -9.31 8.64 -7.40
CA GLU A 37 -9.19 8.84 -5.97
C GLU A 37 -10.55 8.49 -5.34
N ARG A 38 -10.66 7.27 -4.80
CA ARG A 38 -11.69 7.00 -3.82
C ARG A 38 -11.38 8.01 -2.73
N LYS A 39 -12.17 9.09 -2.65
CA LYS A 39 -12.18 9.95 -1.47
C LYS A 39 -12.34 9.00 -0.31
N ALA A 40 -11.23 8.70 0.35
CA ALA A 40 -11.22 7.87 1.51
C ALA A 40 -12.12 8.59 2.49
N GLU A 41 -13.27 8.00 2.75
CA GLU A 41 -14.17 8.49 3.78
C GLU A 41 -13.34 8.55 5.07
N THR A 42 -13.17 9.74 5.64
CA THR A 42 -12.27 9.97 6.77
C THR A 42 -12.95 9.42 8.03
N MET A 43 -12.32 8.45 8.68
CA MET A 43 -12.85 7.86 9.91
C MET A 43 -12.65 8.79 11.12
N ALA A 44 -11.50 9.45 11.16
CA ALA A 44 -11.12 10.40 12.20
C ALA A 44 -10.03 11.34 11.66
N THR A 45 -10.00 12.57 12.16
CA THR A 45 -8.90 13.53 11.92
C THR A 45 -8.17 13.75 13.23
N ILE A 46 -6.88 13.46 13.27
CA ILE A 46 -6.02 13.68 14.44
C ILE A 46 -4.89 14.61 14.00
N ASP A 47 -4.76 15.76 14.68
CA ASP A 47 -3.77 16.81 14.37
C ASP A 47 -3.67 17.17 12.87
N GLY A 48 -4.83 17.27 12.21
CA GLY A 48 -4.93 17.62 10.79
C GLY A 48 -4.67 16.46 9.80
N LYS A 49 -4.37 15.25 10.28
CA LYS A 49 -4.19 14.06 9.42
C LYS A 49 -5.44 13.17 9.48
N ALA A 50 -6.06 12.97 8.32
CA ALA A 50 -7.21 12.07 8.16
C ALA A 50 -6.74 10.61 8.19
N ILE A 51 -7.31 9.80 9.09
CA ILE A 51 -7.24 8.34 9.01
C ILE A 51 -8.34 7.90 8.04
N ALA A 52 -7.95 7.41 6.88
CA ALA A 52 -8.87 6.86 5.90
C ALA A 52 -9.57 5.60 6.45
N ILE A 53 -10.89 5.50 6.27
CA ILE A 53 -11.65 4.27 6.55
C ILE A 53 -11.05 3.07 5.80
N VAL A 54 -10.51 3.32 4.60
CA VAL A 54 -9.85 2.30 3.77
C VAL A 54 -8.62 1.72 4.45
N ASP A 55 -7.82 2.55 5.12
CA ASP A 55 -6.62 2.10 5.83
C ASP A 55 -6.98 1.28 7.06
N PHE A 56 -8.00 1.72 7.80
CA PHE A 56 -8.54 0.98 8.94
C PHE A 56 -9.06 -0.40 8.53
N GLN A 57 -9.90 -0.47 7.48
CA GLN A 57 -10.43 -1.75 7.01
C GLN A 57 -9.33 -2.68 6.51
N ARG A 58 -8.33 -2.15 5.83
CA ARG A 58 -7.18 -2.92 5.35
C ARG A 58 -6.37 -3.50 6.50
N GLU A 59 -5.98 -2.69 7.48
CA GLU A 59 -5.21 -3.19 8.62
C GLU A 59 -6.01 -4.11 9.53
N TYR A 60 -7.31 -3.87 9.68
CA TYR A 60 -8.20 -4.78 10.38
C TYR A 60 -8.27 -6.16 9.72
N GLN A 61 -8.39 -6.20 8.38
CA GLN A 61 -8.40 -7.46 7.65
C GLN A 61 -7.05 -8.17 7.74
N ASN A 62 -5.93 -7.44 7.62
CA ASN A 62 -4.58 -7.99 7.78
C ASN A 62 -4.39 -8.63 9.16
N LEU A 63 -4.84 -7.95 10.22
CA LEU A 63 -4.72 -8.45 11.59
C LEU A 63 -5.54 -9.72 11.78
N ILE A 64 -6.78 -9.75 11.29
CA ILE A 64 -7.60 -10.97 11.31
C ILE A 64 -6.89 -12.12 10.58
N ASP A 65 -6.33 -11.86 9.40
CA ASP A 65 -5.68 -12.89 8.60
C ASP A 65 -4.42 -13.43 9.29
N LEU A 66 -3.65 -12.58 9.98
CA LEU A 66 -2.53 -12.99 10.82
C LEU A 66 -2.98 -13.92 11.96
N TYR A 67 -4.02 -13.52 12.70
CA TYR A 67 -4.58 -14.33 13.77
C TYR A 67 -5.13 -15.67 13.22
N ARG A 68 -5.80 -15.66 12.07
CA ARG A 68 -6.26 -16.91 11.43
C ARG A 68 -5.11 -17.82 11.02
N GLN A 69 -4.01 -17.27 10.51
CA GLN A 69 -2.82 -18.06 10.17
C GLN A 69 -2.17 -18.69 11.41
N GLN A 70 -2.12 -17.96 12.53
CA GLN A 70 -1.50 -18.44 13.77
C GLN A 70 -2.35 -19.50 14.49
N TYR A 71 -3.66 -19.30 14.54
CA TYR A 71 -4.57 -20.14 15.34
C TYR A 71 -5.32 -21.20 14.52
N GLY A 72 -5.34 -21.08 13.19
CA GLY A 72 -6.01 -22.01 12.28
C GLY A 72 -7.46 -22.25 12.67
N ASP A 73 -7.86 -23.53 12.71
CA ASP A 73 -9.23 -23.97 13.02
C ASP A 73 -9.68 -23.65 14.46
N ARG A 74 -8.76 -23.24 15.35
CA ARG A 74 -9.12 -22.83 16.73
C ARG A 74 -9.64 -21.40 16.81
N MET A 75 -9.50 -20.62 15.74
CA MET A 75 -10.00 -19.25 15.67
C MET A 75 -11.51 -19.27 15.37
N THR A 76 -12.33 -19.09 16.41
CA THR A 76 -13.78 -18.95 16.27
C THR A 76 -14.18 -17.47 16.19
N ASP A 77 -15.32 -17.19 15.57
CA ASP A 77 -15.84 -15.81 15.46
C ASP A 77 -16.09 -15.18 16.84
N ASP A 78 -16.43 -15.99 17.85
CA ASP A 78 -16.62 -15.51 19.22
C ASP A 78 -15.29 -15.14 19.90
N LEU A 79 -14.22 -15.90 19.63
CA LEU A 79 -12.87 -15.55 20.08
C LEU A 79 -12.40 -14.25 19.41
N LEU A 80 -12.62 -14.10 18.09
CA LEU A 80 -12.29 -12.87 17.34
C LEU A 80 -13.02 -11.64 17.90
N LYS A 81 -14.30 -11.76 18.26
CA LYS A 81 -15.07 -10.68 18.87
C LYS A 81 -14.55 -10.31 20.26
N GLY A 82 -14.12 -11.31 21.05
CA GLY A 82 -13.57 -11.11 22.38
C GLY A 82 -12.23 -10.37 22.41
N LEU A 83 -11.44 -10.45 21.34
CA LEU A 83 -10.10 -9.85 21.23
C LEU A 83 -10.10 -8.32 21.02
N ASN A 84 -11.28 -7.70 20.81
CA ASN A 84 -11.41 -6.26 20.57
C ASN A 84 -10.45 -5.68 19.49
N LEU A 85 -10.16 -6.49 18.46
CA LEU A 85 -9.17 -6.19 17.41
C LEU A 85 -9.42 -4.86 16.68
N LYS A 86 -10.68 -4.40 16.64
CA LYS A 86 -11.02 -3.09 16.05
C LYS A 86 -10.38 -1.94 16.83
N HIS A 87 -10.44 -2.00 18.16
CA HIS A 87 -9.85 -0.96 19.00
C HIS A 87 -8.32 -0.99 18.91
N GLU A 88 -7.73 -2.17 18.91
CA GLU A 88 -6.28 -2.35 18.74
C GLU A 88 -5.78 -1.75 17.42
N VAL A 89 -6.46 -2.01 16.30
CA VAL A 89 -6.11 -1.44 15.00
C VAL A 89 -6.27 0.07 15.00
N PHE A 90 -7.33 0.59 15.62
CA PHE A 90 -7.55 2.02 15.74
C PHE A 90 -6.41 2.69 16.50
N ASP A 91 -6.10 2.20 17.70
CA ASP A 91 -5.05 2.77 18.56
C ASP A 91 -3.68 2.68 17.88
N ASN A 92 -3.38 1.56 17.21
CA ASN A 92 -2.15 1.42 16.43
C ASN A 92 -2.05 2.43 15.30
N LEU A 93 -3.13 2.67 14.54
CA LEU A 93 -3.14 3.66 13.47
C LEU A 93 -2.96 5.08 14.01
N ILE A 94 -3.58 5.39 15.15
CA ILE A 94 -3.41 6.67 15.85
C ILE A 94 -1.96 6.86 16.26
N ASN A 95 -1.38 5.90 16.97
CA ASN A 95 -0.01 5.99 17.45
C ASN A 95 0.98 6.14 16.29
N GLN A 96 0.81 5.37 15.22
CA GLN A 96 1.62 5.52 14.00
C GLN A 96 1.46 6.90 13.37
N ALA A 97 0.24 7.45 13.31
CA ALA A 97 0.00 8.78 12.77
C ALA A 97 0.70 9.87 13.59
N ILE A 98 0.62 9.79 14.92
CA ILE A 98 1.28 10.71 15.85
C ILE A 98 2.81 10.64 15.70
N ILE A 99 3.39 9.44 15.70
CA ILE A 99 4.84 9.26 15.56
C ILE A 99 5.33 9.79 14.21
N LEU A 100 4.63 9.49 13.12
CA LEU A 100 4.99 9.99 11.79
C LEU A 100 4.84 11.51 11.68
N HIS A 101 3.84 12.09 12.35
CA HIS A 101 3.72 13.55 12.45
C HIS A 101 4.93 14.13 13.20
N LYS A 102 5.31 13.52 14.33
CA LYS A 102 6.46 13.97 15.10
C LYS A 102 7.78 13.84 14.33
N ALA A 103 7.94 12.77 13.56
CA ALA A 103 9.09 12.60 12.66
C ALA A 103 9.22 13.76 11.68
N ASN A 104 8.10 14.17 11.06
CA ASN A 104 8.05 15.31 10.15
C ASN A 104 8.41 16.63 10.84
N GLU A 105 7.89 16.89 12.05
CA GLU A 105 8.26 18.08 12.83
C GLU A 105 9.76 18.12 13.14
N LEU A 106 10.33 16.97 13.48
CA LEU A 106 11.75 16.81 13.78
C LEU A 106 12.63 16.75 12.51
N LYS A 107 12.02 16.83 11.31
CA LYS A 107 12.68 16.66 10.01
C LYS A 107 13.48 15.36 9.90
N LEU A 108 12.99 14.32 10.58
CA LEU A 108 13.53 12.97 10.51
C LEU A 108 12.95 12.28 9.28
N ASP A 109 13.75 12.20 8.23
CA ASP A 109 13.41 11.43 7.02
C ASP A 109 14.25 10.16 6.92
N VAL A 110 13.71 9.21 6.16
CA VAL A 110 14.40 7.98 5.77
C VAL A 110 14.72 8.10 4.29
N THR A 111 16.01 7.98 3.98
CA THR A 111 16.53 8.05 2.61
C THR A 111 16.18 6.78 1.84
N ALA A 112 16.15 6.87 0.51
CA ALA A 112 15.92 5.71 -0.35
C ALA A 112 16.97 4.60 -0.14
N GLU A 113 18.23 4.96 0.15
CA GLU A 113 19.28 3.98 0.42
C GLU A 113 19.07 3.23 1.73
N GLU A 114 18.52 3.88 2.76
CA GLU A 114 18.16 3.20 4.02
C GLU A 114 17.02 2.21 3.81
N VAL A 115 15.99 2.61 3.05
CA VAL A 115 14.89 1.70 2.66
C VAL A 115 15.46 0.51 1.89
N ARG A 116 16.27 0.77 0.86
CA ARG A 116 16.90 -0.28 0.04
C ARG A 116 17.74 -1.23 0.88
N THR A 117 18.59 -0.70 1.76
CA THR A 117 19.43 -1.51 2.65
C THR A 117 18.58 -2.39 3.56
N SER A 118 17.50 -1.84 4.12
CA SER A 118 16.57 -2.59 4.96
C SER A 118 15.83 -3.69 4.20
N ILE A 119 15.48 -3.49 2.93
CA ILE A 119 14.83 -4.51 2.10
C ILE A 119 15.82 -5.62 1.76
N LEU A 120 17.05 -5.27 1.39
CA LEU A 120 18.10 -6.24 1.06
C LEU A 120 18.52 -7.09 2.27
N SER A 121 18.47 -6.52 3.48
CA SER A 121 18.76 -7.23 4.73
C SER A 121 17.60 -8.07 5.25
N PHE A 122 16.42 -7.99 4.63
CA PHE A 122 15.24 -8.70 5.11
C PHE A 122 15.36 -10.21 4.91
N PRO A 123 15.37 -11.04 5.98
CA PRO A 123 15.66 -12.48 5.86
C PRO A 123 14.71 -13.22 4.93
N ALA A 124 13.44 -12.80 4.89
CA ALA A 124 12.42 -13.43 4.04
C ALA A 124 12.68 -13.25 2.54
N PHE A 125 13.54 -12.31 2.14
CA PHE A 125 13.93 -12.09 0.75
C PHE A 125 15.30 -12.67 0.42
N GLN A 126 15.92 -13.41 1.33
CA GLN A 126 17.24 -13.99 1.13
C GLN A 126 17.16 -15.48 0.80
N ARG A 127 18.05 -15.92 -0.07
CA ARG A 127 18.36 -17.32 -0.34
C ARG A 127 19.85 -17.53 -0.18
N ASN A 128 20.24 -18.43 0.72
CA ASN A 128 21.63 -18.66 1.10
C ASN A 128 22.35 -17.38 1.60
N GLY A 129 21.64 -16.52 2.34
CA GLY A 129 22.19 -15.28 2.90
C GLY A 129 22.37 -14.12 1.91
N ALA A 130 21.95 -14.29 0.64
CA ALA A 130 21.96 -13.23 -0.36
C ALA A 130 20.53 -12.92 -0.83
N PHE A 131 20.26 -11.65 -1.14
CA PHE A 131 18.95 -11.24 -1.64
C PHE A 131 18.57 -11.98 -2.94
N ASP A 132 17.33 -12.46 -3.01
CA ASP A 132 16.77 -13.11 -4.18
C ASP A 132 15.52 -12.35 -4.68
N ASP A 133 15.68 -11.66 -5.80
CA ASP A 133 14.63 -10.87 -6.45
C ASP A 133 13.39 -11.73 -6.81
N ARG A 134 13.56 -13.04 -7.07
CA ARG A 134 12.41 -13.90 -7.38
C ARG A 134 11.54 -14.13 -6.15
N ILE A 135 12.15 -14.35 -4.98
CA ILE A 135 11.42 -14.50 -3.71
C ILE A 135 10.70 -13.20 -3.38
N TYR A 136 11.39 -12.06 -3.52
CA TYR A 136 10.81 -10.74 -3.33
C TYR A 136 9.58 -10.52 -4.23
N ARG A 137 9.73 -10.67 -5.55
CA ARG A 137 8.61 -10.49 -6.50
C ARG A 137 7.49 -11.49 -6.29
N GLN A 138 7.79 -12.73 -5.91
CA GLN A 138 6.78 -13.74 -5.62
C GLN A 138 5.96 -13.34 -4.39
N MET A 139 6.60 -12.86 -3.34
CA MET A 139 5.92 -12.36 -2.13
C MET A 139 5.02 -11.17 -2.46
N LEU A 140 5.53 -10.18 -3.20
CA LEU A 140 4.75 -9.01 -3.62
C LEU A 140 3.50 -9.41 -4.43
N ARG A 141 3.66 -10.30 -5.42
CA ARG A 141 2.54 -10.81 -6.22
C ARG A 141 1.50 -11.54 -5.36
N SER A 142 1.96 -12.34 -4.40
CA SER A 142 1.08 -13.10 -3.50
C SER A 142 0.24 -12.17 -2.61
N ASN A 143 0.80 -11.01 -2.24
CA ASN A 143 0.14 -9.98 -1.45
C ASN A 143 -0.55 -8.89 -2.30
N LYS A 144 -0.58 -9.04 -3.63
CA LYS A 144 -1.13 -8.04 -4.57
C LYS A 144 -0.56 -6.62 -4.34
N MET A 145 0.73 -6.54 -4.04
CA MET A 145 1.42 -5.31 -3.67
C MET A 145 2.43 -4.93 -4.74
N THR A 146 2.56 -3.65 -5.05
CA THR A 146 3.63 -3.16 -5.95
C THR A 146 4.94 -2.96 -5.17
N PRO A 147 6.11 -2.93 -5.85
CA PRO A 147 7.37 -2.57 -5.21
C PRO A 147 7.32 -1.19 -4.55
N GLU A 148 6.69 -0.21 -5.19
CA GLU A 148 6.58 1.16 -4.69
C GLU A 148 5.74 1.22 -3.41
N GLU A 149 4.60 0.52 -3.39
CA GLU A 149 3.76 0.40 -2.17
C GLU A 149 4.52 -0.27 -1.01
N PHE A 150 5.35 -1.26 -1.32
CA PHE A 150 6.17 -1.95 -0.32
C PHE A 150 7.29 -1.05 0.20
N GLU A 151 7.98 -0.33 -0.67
CA GLU A 151 9.02 0.63 -0.31
C GLU A 151 8.46 1.77 0.54
N ASP A 152 7.29 2.31 0.22
CA ASP A 152 6.61 3.32 1.02
C ASP A 152 6.20 2.79 2.40
N ARG A 153 5.72 1.55 2.47
CA ARG A 153 5.43 0.87 3.74
C ARG A 153 6.72 0.71 4.56
N GLN A 154 7.80 0.27 3.94
CA GLN A 154 9.08 0.07 4.61
C GLN A 154 9.66 1.41 5.09
N LYS A 155 9.53 2.47 4.29
CA LYS A 155 9.92 3.82 4.67
C LYS A 155 9.21 4.25 5.95
N ARG A 156 7.87 4.10 6.03
CA ARG A 156 7.10 4.41 7.23
C ARG A 156 7.57 3.64 8.47
N VAL A 157 7.81 2.33 8.32
CA VAL A 157 8.31 1.47 9.41
C VAL A 157 9.67 1.97 9.92
N LEU A 158 10.59 2.27 9.01
CA LEU A 158 11.90 2.81 9.35
C LEU A 158 11.82 4.19 10.01
N THR A 159 10.91 5.05 9.55
CA THR A 159 10.71 6.38 10.16
C THR A 159 10.24 6.25 11.60
N ILE A 160 9.28 5.36 11.87
CA ILE A 160 8.80 5.09 13.22
C ILE A 160 9.94 4.57 14.11
N ALA A 161 10.67 3.56 13.64
CA ALA A 161 11.79 2.98 14.37
C ALA A 161 12.89 4.02 14.68
N LYS A 162 13.18 4.95 13.75
CA LYS A 162 14.11 6.05 13.99
C LYS A 162 13.66 6.98 15.13
N VAL A 163 12.36 7.31 15.18
CA VAL A 163 11.82 8.15 16.26
C VAL A 163 11.89 7.43 17.59
N GLU A 164 11.51 6.15 17.62
CA GLU A 164 11.57 5.33 18.83
C GLU A 164 12.99 5.22 19.37
N ASN A 165 13.97 4.94 18.51
CA ASN A 165 15.39 4.90 18.89
C ASN A 165 15.88 6.25 19.43
N LEU A 166 15.45 7.36 18.82
CA LEU A 166 15.82 8.69 19.31
C LEU A 166 15.25 8.99 20.69
N ILE A 167 14.04 8.51 20.99
CA ILE A 167 13.44 8.61 22.33
C ILE A 167 14.23 7.76 23.32
N LEU A 168 14.56 6.51 22.96
CA LEU A 168 15.32 5.61 23.82
C LEU A 168 16.74 6.14 24.12
N ASP A 169 17.41 6.71 23.12
CA ASP A 169 18.73 7.33 23.28
C ASP A 169 18.69 8.60 24.15
N ALA A 170 17.58 9.35 24.09
CA ALA A 170 17.36 10.52 24.94
C ALA A 170 17.09 10.14 26.41
N VAL A 171 16.49 8.97 26.66
CA VAL A 171 16.27 8.42 28.00
C VAL A 171 17.52 7.62 28.42
N LYS A 172 18.64 8.32 28.58
CA LYS A 172 19.79 7.78 29.31
C LYS A 172 19.39 7.67 30.78
N VAL A 173 19.08 6.46 31.24
CA VAL A 173 18.97 6.17 32.67
C VAL A 173 20.35 6.47 33.28
N SER A 174 20.40 7.46 34.17
CA SER A 174 21.59 7.69 34.97
C SER A 174 21.80 6.45 35.82
N ASP A 175 22.81 5.66 35.54
CA ASP A 175 23.26 4.59 36.44
C ASP A 175 23.56 5.24 37.79
N GLN A 176 22.76 4.90 38.81
CA GLN A 176 23.08 5.15 40.22
C GLN A 176 23.78 3.92 40.78
#